data_AF-A0A353SRX1-F1
#
_entry.id   AF-A0A353SRX1-F1
#
_cell.length_a   1.000
_cell.length_b   1.000
_cell.length_c   1.000
_cell.angle_alpha   90.00
_cell.angle_beta   90.00
_cell.angle_gamma   90.00
#
_symmetry.space_group_name_H-M   'P 1'
#
loop_
_entity.id
_entity.type
_entity.pdbx_description
1 polymer ?
#
loop_
_entity_poly.entity_id
_entity_poly.type
_entity_poly.pdbx_seq_one_letter_code
_entity_poly.pdbx_strand_id
1 'polypeptide(L)'
;MRPDDGDRPQPRRGGRGAVDHGRTRRRPHPVPAGRRLRGRSSAAGILEPVGDRLLLGHVPAGAFLMEVFLAALWGALKLSAKLILIIVPLVTLFEVLRHLPVFRRAGNLVEPMMRGVGLTRDAAIPLFTGIFLGIAYGAGIIIRVAQQKGLPGRELFLMGLFLATCHSVIEDILIFVVIGGNGPAIFFVRLGLAVILTGLMSRIWKPA
;
A
#
# COMPACT_ATOMS: atom_id res chain seq x y z
N MET A 1 91.55 51.68 16.52
CA MET A 1 91.00 52.91 15.92
C MET A 1 89.50 52.95 16.20
N ARG A 2 89.02 53.95 16.95
CA ARG A 2 87.61 54.33 17.20
C ARG A 2 87.42 55.77 16.64
N PRO A 3 86.21 56.38 16.46
CA PRO A 3 84.92 56.12 17.14
C PRO A 3 83.63 56.35 16.27
N ASP A 4 82.45 56.31 16.93
CA ASP A 4 81.23 57.16 16.79
C ASP A 4 80.50 57.30 15.44
N ASP A 5 79.16 57.39 15.32
CA ASP A 5 78.02 57.78 16.15
C ASP A 5 76.83 56.86 15.77
N GLY A 6 75.74 56.60 16.50
CA GLY A 6 75.00 57.34 17.51
C GLY A 6 73.51 56.92 17.36
N ASP A 7 72.79 56.89 18.47
CA ASP A 7 71.32 56.85 18.60
C ASP A 7 70.50 55.58 18.29
N ARG A 8 70.10 54.93 19.39
CA ARG A 8 68.74 54.38 19.61
C ARG A 8 67.78 55.58 19.81
N PRO A 9 66.48 55.52 19.44
CA PRO A 9 65.54 54.56 20.04
C PRO A 9 64.37 54.05 19.16
N GLN A 10 63.90 52.83 19.44
CA GLN A 10 62.52 52.38 19.13
C GLN A 10 61.52 53.14 20.05
N PRO A 11 60.22 53.36 19.70
CA PRO A 11 59.33 52.27 19.26
C PRO A 11 58.05 52.61 18.43
N ARG A 12 57.40 51.52 17.96
CA ARG A 12 55.94 51.28 17.87
C ARG A 12 55.09 51.77 16.68
N ARG A 13 54.33 50.76 16.19
CA ARG A 13 52.97 50.79 15.57
C ARG A 13 52.94 51.40 14.16
N GLY A 14 52.73 50.65 13.09
CA GLY A 14 51.74 49.59 12.92
C GLY A 14 50.41 50.22 12.51
N GLY A 15 50.19 50.36 11.20
CA GLY A 15 48.89 50.79 10.68
C GLY A 15 48.89 51.29 9.24
N ARG A 16 48.28 50.46 8.38
CA ARG A 16 47.51 50.80 7.16
C ARG A 16 48.27 50.97 5.84
N GLY A 17 47.85 50.16 4.87
CA GLY A 17 47.68 50.64 3.50
C GLY A 17 48.23 49.76 2.40
N ALA A 18 47.69 48.55 2.20
CA ALA A 18 47.64 47.92 0.87
C ALA A 18 46.57 46.80 0.89
N VAL A 19 45.35 47.16 0.48
CA VAL A 19 44.27 46.21 0.23
C VAL A 19 44.52 45.61 -1.15
N ASP A 20 45.08 44.41 -1.19
CA ASP A 20 45.22 43.60 -2.40
C ASP A 20 44.01 42.67 -2.55
N HIS A 21 43.25 42.86 -3.63
CA HIS A 21 42.13 42.04 -4.01
C HIS A 21 42.61 40.75 -4.71
N GLY A 22 43.19 39.85 -3.93
CA GLY A 22 43.62 38.52 -4.36
C GLY A 22 42.57 37.43 -4.07
N ARG A 23 41.77 37.09 -5.08
CA ARG A 23 40.80 35.98 -5.19
C ARG A 23 41.00 34.78 -4.23
N THR A 24 39.99 34.57 -3.40
CA THR A 24 39.67 33.31 -2.71
C THR A 24 39.30 32.21 -3.72
N ARG A 25 40.28 31.45 -4.23
CA ARG A 25 40.01 30.15 -4.88
C ARG A 25 39.81 29.07 -3.82
N ARG A 26 38.66 29.10 -3.13
CA ARG A 26 38.08 27.89 -2.55
C ARG A 26 37.82 26.93 -3.72
N ARG A 27 38.49 25.79 -3.76
CA ARG A 27 38.16 24.71 -4.68
C ARG A 27 36.73 24.25 -4.34
N PRO A 28 35.76 24.30 -5.27
CA PRO A 28 34.54 23.53 -5.07
C PRO A 28 34.92 22.06 -5.24
N HIS A 29 34.73 21.26 -4.20
CA HIS A 29 34.61 19.83 -4.35
C HIS A 29 33.56 19.54 -5.43
N PRO A 30 33.83 18.68 -6.42
CA PRO A 30 32.79 18.25 -7.34
C PRO A 30 31.78 17.43 -6.53
N VAL A 31 30.65 18.05 -6.21
CA VAL A 31 29.45 17.35 -5.77
C VAL A 31 29.10 16.39 -6.91
N PRO A 32 29.05 15.07 -6.70
CA PRO A 32 28.60 14.15 -7.73
C PRO A 32 27.13 14.45 -8.03
N ALA A 33 26.92 15.15 -9.13
CA ALA A 33 25.61 15.37 -9.71
C ALA A 33 25.04 14.01 -10.16
N GLY A 34 23.82 13.72 -9.70
CA GLY A 34 22.94 12.82 -10.42
C GLY A 34 23.07 11.34 -10.07
N ARG A 35 22.83 10.97 -8.81
CA ARG A 35 22.05 9.75 -8.57
C ARG A 35 20.58 10.11 -8.74
N ARG A 36 20.18 10.29 -9.99
CA ARG A 36 18.77 10.32 -10.39
C ARG A 36 18.12 9.11 -9.73
N LEU A 37 17.10 9.37 -8.93
CA LEU A 37 16.17 8.38 -8.42
C LEU A 37 15.70 7.56 -9.62
N ARG A 38 16.33 6.40 -9.83
CA ARG A 38 15.89 5.40 -10.80
C ARG A 38 14.72 4.62 -10.19
N GLY A 39 13.73 5.35 -9.69
CA GLY A 39 12.36 4.91 -9.61
C GLY A 39 11.73 5.23 -10.95
N ARG A 40 12.10 4.46 -11.99
CA ARG A 40 11.31 4.42 -13.23
C ARG A 40 9.97 3.80 -12.82
N SER A 41 9.07 4.67 -12.35
CA SER A 41 7.67 4.35 -12.22
C SER A 41 7.21 3.92 -13.60
N SER A 42 6.82 2.66 -13.71
CA SER A 42 6.35 2.03 -14.95
C SER A 42 5.10 2.71 -15.54
N ALA A 43 4.59 3.75 -14.88
CA ALA A 43 3.51 4.63 -15.33
C ALA A 43 3.97 5.79 -16.25
N ALA A 44 5.27 6.13 -16.29
CA ALA A 44 5.76 7.26 -17.07
C ALA A 44 5.58 7.09 -18.59
N GLY A 45 5.56 5.85 -19.10
CA GLY A 45 5.45 5.59 -20.53
C GLY A 45 4.06 5.84 -21.15
N ILE A 46 3.03 6.10 -20.34
CA ILE A 46 1.65 6.27 -20.83
C ILE A 46 1.20 7.75 -20.77
N LEU A 47 1.74 8.55 -19.84
CA LEU A 47 1.29 9.93 -19.60
C LEU A 47 2.09 11.00 -20.38
N GLU A 48 3.36 10.73 -20.70
CA GLU A 48 4.22 11.64 -21.48
C GLU A 48 3.64 12.03 -22.86
N PRO A 49 3.08 11.11 -23.68
CA PRO A 49 2.65 11.49 -25.04
C PRO A 49 1.45 12.45 -25.07
N VAL A 50 0.69 12.57 -23.98
CA VAL A 50 -0.47 13.47 -23.88
C VAL A 50 -0.06 14.83 -23.33
N GLY A 51 0.83 14.87 -22.33
CA GLY A 51 1.32 16.12 -21.72
C GLY A 51 2.08 17.01 -22.70
N ASP A 52 2.93 16.41 -23.53
CA ASP A 52 3.76 17.14 -24.51
C ASP A 52 2.94 17.75 -25.66
N ARG A 53 1.81 17.12 -26.01
CA ARG A 53 0.91 17.60 -27.07
C ARG A 53 -0.09 18.65 -26.59
N LEU A 54 -0.35 18.71 -25.28
CA LEU A 54 -1.20 19.72 -24.63
C LEU A 54 -0.57 21.13 -24.72
N LEU A 55 0.77 21.20 -24.71
CA LEU A 55 1.55 22.44 -24.80
C LEU A 55 1.63 23.05 -26.22
N LEU A 56 1.21 22.33 -27.27
CA LEU A 56 1.34 22.79 -28.67
C LEU A 56 0.11 23.51 -29.24
N GLY A 57 -0.93 23.74 -28.44
CA GLY A 57 -1.91 24.81 -28.68
C GLY A 57 -2.76 24.79 -29.97
N HIS A 58 -2.72 23.75 -30.81
CA HIS A 58 -3.54 23.68 -32.04
C HIS A 58 -4.03 22.25 -32.34
N VAL A 59 -4.84 21.68 -31.44
CA VAL A 59 -5.63 20.48 -31.73
C VAL A 59 -7.13 20.81 -31.69
N PRO A 60 -7.91 20.51 -32.75
CA PRO A 60 -9.34 20.76 -32.74
C PRO A 60 -9.97 19.99 -31.58
N ALA A 61 -10.88 20.63 -30.84
CA ALA A 61 -11.43 20.09 -29.59
C ALA A 61 -11.90 18.64 -29.72
N GLY A 62 -12.52 18.27 -30.86
CA GLY A 62 -12.95 16.90 -31.14
C GLY A 62 -11.81 15.87 -31.25
N ALA A 63 -10.65 16.24 -31.81
CA ALA A 63 -9.48 15.36 -31.90
C ALA A 63 -8.82 15.17 -30.53
N PHE A 64 -8.74 16.25 -29.73
CA PHE A 64 -8.23 16.18 -28.36
C PHE A 64 -9.09 15.26 -27.47
N LEU A 65 -10.42 15.44 -27.51
CA LEU A 65 -11.36 14.58 -26.78
C LEU A 65 -11.24 13.11 -27.20
N MET A 66 -11.10 12.83 -28.50
CA MET A 66 -10.95 11.47 -29.02
C MET A 66 -9.64 10.82 -28.55
N GLU A 67 -8.51 11.55 -28.56
CA GLU A 67 -7.22 11.02 -28.08
C GLU A 67 -7.23 10.71 -26.58
N VAL A 68 -7.80 11.62 -25.76
CA VAL A 68 -7.92 11.40 -24.32
C VAL A 68 -8.83 10.20 -24.03
N PHE A 69 -9.95 10.08 -24.75
CA PHE A 69 -10.86 8.95 -24.59
C PHE A 69 -10.20 7.61 -24.99
N LEU A 70 -9.54 7.56 -26.15
CA LEU A 70 -8.82 6.35 -26.60
C LEU A 70 -7.69 5.97 -25.65
N ALA A 71 -6.92 6.94 -25.15
CA ALA A 71 -5.85 6.71 -24.19
C ALA A 71 -6.41 6.17 -22.86
N ALA A 72 -7.50 6.76 -22.35
CA ALA A 72 -8.18 6.29 -21.15
C ALA A 72 -8.75 4.89 -21.32
N LEU A 73 -9.40 4.60 -22.46
CA LEU A 73 -9.96 3.29 -22.77
C LEU A 73 -8.87 2.22 -22.86
N TRP A 74 -7.76 2.53 -23.52
CA TRP A 74 -6.63 1.62 -23.64
C TRP A 74 -5.93 1.38 -22.30
N GLY A 75 -5.79 2.43 -21.49
CA GLY A 75 -5.29 2.34 -20.12
C GLY A 75 -6.17 1.46 -19.23
N ALA A 76 -7.49 1.69 -19.27
CA ALA A 76 -8.46 0.90 -18.54
C ALA A 76 -8.44 -0.58 -18.97
N LEU A 77 -8.44 -0.86 -20.28
CA LEU A 77 -8.43 -2.22 -20.80
C LEU A 77 -7.16 -2.98 -20.38
N LYS A 78 -5.99 -2.33 -20.42
CA LYS A 78 -4.73 -2.91 -19.94
C LYS A 78 -4.76 -3.23 -18.44
N LEU A 79 -5.34 -2.34 -17.63
CA LEU A 79 -5.45 -2.55 -16.19
C LEU A 79 -6.43 -3.69 -15.88
N SER A 80 -7.62 -3.68 -16.50
CA SER A 80 -8.62 -4.73 -16.35
C SER A 80 -8.08 -6.10 -16.77
N ALA A 81 -7.37 -6.19 -17.89
CA ALA A 81 -6.74 -7.43 -18.35
C ALA A 81 -5.71 -7.97 -17.34
N LYS A 82 -4.88 -7.09 -16.75
CA LYS A 82 -3.93 -7.48 -15.69
C LYS A 82 -4.64 -8.01 -14.44
N LEU A 83 -5.70 -7.33 -14.00
CA LEU A 83 -6.47 -7.77 -12.83
C LEU A 83 -7.13 -9.13 -13.08
N ILE A 84 -7.78 -9.32 -14.23
CA ILE A 84 -8.39 -10.61 -14.61
C ILE A 84 -7.35 -11.73 -14.63
N LEU A 85 -6.19 -11.49 -15.24
CA LEU A 85 -5.10 -12.46 -15.32
C LEU A 85 -4.57 -12.89 -13.94
N ILE A 86 -4.71 -12.04 -12.91
CA ILE A 86 -4.23 -12.31 -11.56
C ILE A 86 -5.34 -12.92 -10.70
N ILE A 87 -6.53 -12.33 -10.71
CA ILE A 87 -7.66 -12.69 -9.84
C ILE A 87 -8.25 -14.05 -10.24
N VAL A 88 -8.48 -14.29 -11.54
CA VAL A 88 -9.10 -15.54 -12.01
C VAL A 88 -8.32 -16.78 -11.60
N PRO A 89 -7.00 -16.90 -11.86
CA PRO A 89 -6.25 -18.07 -11.42
C PRO A 89 -6.13 -18.15 -9.90
N LEU A 90 -6.03 -17.01 -9.20
CA LEU A 90 -5.99 -16.98 -7.74
C LEU A 90 -7.27 -17.57 -7.12
N VAL A 91 -8.44 -17.09 -7.54
CA VAL A 91 -9.74 -17.55 -7.04
C VAL A 91 -9.97 -19.01 -7.43
N THR A 92 -9.62 -19.40 -8.66
CA THR A 92 -9.75 -20.79 -9.13
C THR A 92 -8.87 -21.73 -8.31
N LEU A 93 -7.61 -21.33 -8.06
CA LEU A 93 -6.68 -22.08 -7.22
C LEU A 93 -7.23 -22.19 -5.80
N PHE A 94 -7.72 -21.10 -5.21
CA PHE A 94 -8.32 -21.11 -3.88
C PHE A 94 -9.56 -22.00 -3.78
N GLU A 95 -10.44 -21.99 -4.78
CA GLU A 95 -11.63 -22.84 -4.81
C GLU A 95 -11.23 -24.33 -4.80
N VAL A 96 -10.24 -24.71 -5.59
CA VAL A 96 -9.68 -26.07 -5.57
C VAL A 96 -9.06 -26.39 -4.20
N LEU A 97 -8.27 -25.45 -3.65
CA LEU A 97 -7.62 -25.59 -2.35
C LEU A 97 -8.61 -25.76 -1.20
N ARG A 98 -9.78 -25.10 -1.26
CA ARG A 98 -10.81 -25.19 -0.22
C ARG A 98 -11.39 -26.60 -0.09
N HIS A 99 -11.36 -27.40 -1.15
CA HIS A 99 -11.82 -28.78 -1.12
C HIS A 99 -10.82 -29.72 -0.43
N LEU A 100 -9.58 -29.29 -0.17
CA LEU A 100 -8.62 -30.11 0.56
C LEU A 100 -8.98 -30.19 2.06
N PRO A 101 -8.75 -31.34 2.70
CA PRO A 101 -9.00 -31.55 4.13
C PRO A 101 -8.13 -30.66 5.03
N VAL A 102 -7.10 -30.02 4.47
CA VAL A 102 -6.22 -29.07 5.16
C VAL A 102 -7.01 -27.85 5.65
N PHE A 103 -7.96 -27.33 4.88
CA PHE A 103 -8.83 -26.22 5.31
C PHE A 103 -9.70 -26.62 6.51
N ARG A 104 -10.16 -27.87 6.54
CA ARG A 104 -10.93 -28.41 7.66
C ARG A 104 -10.08 -28.56 8.93
N ARG A 105 -8.78 -28.84 8.80
CA ARG A 105 -7.83 -28.88 9.92
C ARG A 105 -7.43 -27.48 10.39
N ALA A 106 -7.31 -26.52 9.48
CA ALA A 106 -7.05 -25.13 9.82
C ALA A 106 -8.15 -24.55 10.73
N GLY A 107 -9.40 -24.97 10.54
CA GLY A 107 -10.50 -24.65 11.46
C GLY A 107 -10.20 -24.99 12.93
N ASN A 108 -9.50 -26.09 13.21
CA ASN A 108 -9.13 -26.47 14.59
C ASN A 108 -8.07 -25.56 15.19
N LEU A 109 -7.16 -25.04 14.35
CA LEU A 109 -6.10 -24.14 14.79
C LEU A 109 -6.65 -22.75 15.10
N VAL A 110 -7.68 -22.32 14.37
CA VAL A 110 -8.31 -21.00 14.55
C VAL A 110 -9.45 -21.04 15.57
N GLU A 111 -9.93 -22.24 15.93
CA GLU A 111 -10.93 -22.46 16.98
C GLU A 111 -10.65 -21.72 18.31
N PRO A 112 -9.43 -21.72 18.89
CA PRO A 112 -9.17 -20.94 20.10
C PRO A 112 -9.34 -19.43 19.90
N MET A 113 -8.99 -18.89 18.72
CA MET A 113 -9.18 -17.47 18.42
C MET A 113 -10.67 -17.15 18.22
N MET A 114 -11.42 -18.06 17.58
CA MET A 114 -12.87 -17.92 17.38
C MET A 114 -13.64 -17.96 18.71
N ARG A 115 -13.25 -18.82 19.65
CA ARG A 115 -13.83 -18.85 20.99
C ARG A 115 -13.65 -17.54 21.74
N GLY A 116 -12.51 -16.88 21.57
CA GLY A 116 -12.26 -15.54 22.14
C GLY A 116 -13.21 -14.46 21.63
N VAL A 117 -13.79 -14.65 20.44
CA VAL A 117 -14.75 -13.74 19.79
C VAL A 117 -16.20 -14.22 19.95
N GLY A 118 -16.43 -15.37 20.61
CA GLY A 118 -17.77 -15.90 20.86
C GLY A 118 -18.37 -16.65 19.68
N LEU A 119 -17.55 -17.21 18.79
CA LEU A 119 -17.97 -18.07 17.69
C LEU A 119 -17.75 -19.54 18.00
N THR A 120 -18.65 -20.38 17.50
CA THR A 120 -18.54 -21.84 17.59
C THR A 120 -17.68 -22.38 16.44
N ARG A 121 -17.35 -23.67 16.52
CA ARG A 121 -16.57 -24.37 15.50
C ARG A 121 -17.27 -24.39 14.13
N ASP A 122 -18.58 -24.23 14.11
CA ASP A 122 -19.40 -24.27 12.90
C ASP A 122 -19.27 -23.01 12.05
N ALA A 123 -18.87 -21.89 12.67
CA ALA A 123 -18.55 -20.65 11.99
C ALA A 123 -17.23 -20.70 11.20
N ALA A 124 -16.37 -21.69 11.45
CA ALA A 124 -15.01 -21.71 10.91
C ALA A 124 -15.02 -21.78 9.39
N ILE A 125 -15.77 -22.72 8.82
CA ILE A 125 -15.85 -22.91 7.36
C ILE A 125 -16.41 -21.67 6.65
N PRO A 126 -17.55 -21.07 7.07
CA PRO A 126 -18.02 -19.83 6.47
C PRO A 126 -17.02 -18.67 6.60
N LEU A 127 -16.38 -18.51 7.77
CA LEU A 127 -15.40 -17.45 7.99
C LEU A 127 -14.18 -17.61 7.07
N PHE A 128 -13.60 -18.81 7.01
CA PHE A 128 -12.49 -19.10 6.11
C PHE A 128 -12.88 -18.84 4.66
N THR A 129 -14.04 -19.35 4.22
CA THR A 129 -14.53 -19.13 2.86
C THR A 129 -14.66 -17.64 2.56
N GLY A 130 -15.23 -16.86 3.48
CA GLY A 130 -15.40 -15.41 3.27
C GLY A 130 -14.09 -14.61 3.26
N ILE A 131 -13.12 -14.96 4.10
CA ILE A 131 -11.81 -14.28 4.15
C ILE A 131 -11.02 -14.50 2.85
N PHE A 132 -11.08 -15.71 2.28
CA PHE A 132 -10.27 -16.10 1.14
C PHE A 132 -10.95 -15.89 -0.22
N LEU A 133 -12.26 -16.16 -0.31
CA LEU A 133 -13.04 -16.13 -1.55
C LEU A 133 -14.02 -14.95 -1.62
N GLY A 134 -14.19 -14.21 -0.53
CA GLY A 134 -15.06 -13.04 -0.49
C GLY A 134 -16.45 -13.29 0.11
N ILE A 135 -17.17 -12.20 0.35
CA ILE A 135 -18.39 -12.20 1.16
C ILE A 135 -19.55 -12.93 0.49
N ALA A 136 -19.63 -12.94 -0.85
CA ALA A 136 -20.71 -13.62 -1.58
C ALA A 136 -20.66 -15.15 -1.34
N TYR A 137 -19.48 -15.75 -1.49
CA TYR A 137 -19.25 -17.16 -1.19
C TYR A 137 -19.40 -17.45 0.31
N GLY A 138 -18.80 -16.61 1.16
CA GLY A 138 -18.94 -16.72 2.61
C GLY A 138 -20.40 -16.74 3.05
N ALA A 139 -21.20 -15.77 2.63
CA ALA A 139 -22.62 -15.63 2.96
C ALA A 139 -23.45 -16.85 2.52
N GLY A 140 -23.20 -17.40 1.32
CA GLY A 140 -23.88 -18.62 0.88
C GLY A 140 -23.64 -19.81 1.81
N ILE A 141 -22.40 -19.96 2.30
CA ILE A 141 -22.07 -20.99 3.28
C ILE A 141 -22.66 -20.66 4.67
N ILE A 142 -22.67 -19.40 5.09
CA ILE A 142 -23.31 -18.95 6.33
C ILE A 142 -24.78 -19.38 6.35
N ILE A 143 -25.53 -19.06 5.28
CA ILE A 143 -26.95 -19.40 5.17
C ILE A 143 -27.14 -20.91 5.27
N ARG A 144 -26.34 -21.70 4.56
CA ARG A 144 -26.41 -23.17 4.59
C ARG A 144 -26.15 -23.72 5.99
N VAL A 145 -25.10 -23.25 6.67
CA VAL A 145 -24.75 -23.73 8.02
C VAL A 145 -25.79 -23.28 9.04
N ALA A 146 -26.30 -22.05 8.93
CA ALA A 146 -27.36 -21.54 9.79
C ALA A 146 -28.64 -22.39 9.69
N GLN A 147 -29.04 -22.78 8.48
CA GLN A 147 -30.20 -23.65 8.26
C GLN A 147 -29.98 -25.09 8.75
N GLN A 148 -28.77 -25.64 8.60
CA GLN A 148 -28.47 -27.02 8.97
C GLN A 148 -28.20 -27.22 10.46
N LYS A 149 -27.55 -26.25 11.10
CA LYS A 149 -27.05 -26.38 12.48
C LYS A 149 -27.74 -25.48 13.49
N GLY A 150 -28.62 -24.58 13.04
CA GLY A 150 -29.38 -23.69 13.92
C GLY A 150 -28.47 -22.72 14.68
N LEU A 151 -27.59 -22.01 13.97
CA LEU A 151 -26.69 -21.04 14.59
C LEU A 151 -27.48 -19.90 15.28
N PRO A 152 -27.08 -19.45 16.48
CA PRO A 152 -27.74 -18.37 17.17
C PRO A 152 -27.54 -17.04 16.41
N GLY A 153 -28.56 -16.18 16.40
CA GLY A 153 -28.54 -14.90 15.66
C GLY A 153 -27.34 -14.00 16.00
N ARG A 154 -26.89 -14.04 17.25
CA ARG A 154 -25.66 -13.35 17.72
C ARG A 154 -24.42 -13.83 16.95
N GLU A 155 -24.29 -15.13 16.75
CA GLU A 155 -23.15 -15.71 16.02
C GLU A 155 -23.21 -15.38 14.54
N LEU A 156 -24.39 -15.47 13.89
CA LEU A 156 -24.56 -15.03 12.51
C LEU A 156 -24.16 -13.55 12.33
N PHE A 157 -24.57 -12.69 13.26
CA PHE A 157 -24.23 -11.28 13.21
C PHE A 157 -22.73 -11.03 13.37
N LEU A 158 -22.08 -11.68 14.35
CA LEU A 158 -20.63 -11.57 14.56
C LEU A 158 -19.83 -12.05 13.35
N MET A 159 -20.26 -13.16 12.74
CA MET A 159 -19.68 -13.66 11.49
C MET A 159 -19.86 -12.66 10.34
N GLY A 160 -21.07 -12.14 10.18
CA GLY A 160 -21.39 -11.15 9.15
C GLY A 160 -20.57 -9.87 9.31
N LEU A 161 -20.45 -9.35 10.54
CA LEU A 161 -19.68 -8.16 10.86
C LEU A 161 -18.18 -8.35 10.57
N PHE A 162 -17.65 -9.52 10.95
CA PHE A 162 -16.26 -9.85 10.68
C PHE A 162 -16.00 -9.92 9.17
N LEU A 163 -16.83 -10.66 8.42
CA LEU A 163 -16.68 -10.77 6.97
C LEU A 163 -16.90 -9.45 6.25
N ALA A 164 -17.85 -8.62 6.68
CA ALA A 164 -18.04 -7.28 6.12
C ALA A 164 -16.75 -6.45 6.18
N THR A 165 -15.95 -6.63 7.24
CA THR A 165 -14.73 -5.86 7.46
C THR A 165 -13.51 -6.43 6.74
N CYS A 166 -13.35 -7.75 6.65
CA CYS A 166 -12.13 -8.39 6.13
C CYS A 166 -12.33 -9.46 5.04
N HIS A 167 -13.47 -9.50 4.35
CA HIS A 167 -13.67 -10.44 3.24
C HIS A 167 -12.68 -10.22 2.09
N SER A 168 -12.35 -11.30 1.37
CA SER A 168 -11.40 -11.31 0.25
C SER A 168 -10.05 -10.66 0.55
N VAL A 169 -9.49 -10.90 1.75
CA VAL A 169 -8.26 -10.22 2.18
C VAL A 169 -7.09 -10.48 1.23
N ILE A 170 -7.00 -11.69 0.67
CA ILE A 170 -5.91 -12.05 -0.25
C ILE A 170 -6.07 -11.35 -1.60
N GLU A 171 -7.29 -11.34 -2.15
CA GLU A 171 -7.60 -10.69 -3.42
C GLU A 171 -7.32 -9.19 -3.34
N ASP A 172 -7.85 -8.53 -2.31
CA ASP A 172 -7.70 -7.08 -2.13
C ASP A 172 -6.22 -6.69 -1.98
N ILE A 173 -5.43 -7.44 -1.19
CA ILE A 173 -3.99 -7.20 -1.07
C ILE A 173 -3.29 -7.33 -2.43
N LEU A 174 -3.62 -8.36 -3.22
CA LEU A 174 -3.00 -8.57 -4.52
C LEU A 174 -3.31 -7.43 -5.48
N ILE A 175 -4.57 -6.97 -5.50
CA ILE A 175 -4.98 -5.80 -6.29
C ILE A 175 -4.19 -4.56 -5.88
N PHE A 176 -4.09 -4.29 -4.58
CA PHE A 176 -3.33 -3.14 -4.09
C PHE A 176 -1.83 -3.23 -4.41
N VAL A 177 -1.23 -4.42 -4.31
CA VAL A 177 0.17 -4.64 -4.67
C VAL A 177 0.41 -4.38 -6.17
N VAL A 178 -0.51 -4.79 -7.04
CA VAL A 178 -0.44 -4.53 -8.49
C VAL A 178 -0.52 -3.04 -8.80
N ILE A 179 -1.30 -2.29 -8.01
CA ILE A 179 -1.43 -0.82 -8.14
C ILE A 179 -0.23 -0.07 -7.49
N GLY A 180 0.64 -0.78 -6.76
CA GLY A 180 1.84 -0.21 -6.12
C GLY A 180 1.64 0.19 -4.65
N GLY A 181 0.58 -0.31 -4.00
CA GLY A 181 0.30 -0.11 -2.59
C GLY A 181 1.11 -1.02 -1.65
N ASN A 182 1.16 -0.65 -0.37
CA ASN A 182 1.81 -1.45 0.68
C ASN A 182 0.87 -2.55 1.17
N GLY A 183 0.97 -3.75 0.57
CA GLY A 183 0.14 -4.91 0.89
C GLY A 183 0.09 -5.28 2.38
N PRO A 184 1.25 -5.45 3.07
CA PRO A 184 1.29 -5.76 4.50
C PRO A 184 0.54 -4.75 5.36
N ALA A 185 0.66 -3.45 5.10
CA ALA A 185 -0.04 -2.43 5.88
C ALA A 185 -1.56 -2.59 5.80
N ILE A 186 -2.09 -2.83 4.59
CA ILE A 186 -3.52 -3.03 4.35
C ILE A 186 -4.01 -4.30 5.04
N PHE A 187 -3.24 -5.38 4.96
CA PHE A 187 -3.55 -6.63 5.65
C PHE A 187 -3.72 -6.44 7.17
N PHE A 188 -2.71 -5.85 7.82
CA PHE A 188 -2.72 -5.72 9.28
C PHE A 188 -3.80 -4.75 9.77
N VAL A 189 -4.01 -3.63 9.06
CA VAL A 189 -5.07 -2.68 9.43
C VAL A 189 -6.44 -3.33 9.30
N ARG A 190 -6.68 -4.06 8.20
CA ARG A 190 -8.00 -4.66 7.94
C ARG A 190 -8.29 -5.84 8.87
N LEU A 191 -7.30 -6.70 9.09
CA LEU A 191 -7.44 -7.82 10.03
C LEU A 191 -7.55 -7.31 11.48
N GLY A 192 -6.74 -6.32 11.85
CA GLY A 192 -6.79 -5.68 13.17
C GLY A 192 -8.16 -5.03 13.42
N LEU A 193 -8.66 -4.24 12.47
CA LEU A 193 -9.97 -3.61 12.56
C LEU A 193 -11.09 -4.65 12.70
N ALA A 194 -11.08 -5.71 11.89
CA ALA A 194 -12.09 -6.77 11.97
C ALA A 194 -12.09 -7.47 13.34
N VAL A 195 -10.92 -7.83 13.86
CA VAL A 195 -10.80 -8.46 15.18
C VAL A 195 -11.24 -7.53 16.30
N ILE A 196 -10.84 -6.26 16.26
CA ILE A 196 -11.22 -5.26 17.27
C ILE A 196 -12.72 -5.01 17.23
N LEU A 197 -13.29 -4.77 16.05
CA LEU A 197 -14.69 -4.42 15.88
C LEU A 197 -15.60 -5.58 16.31
N THR A 198 -15.32 -6.79 15.81
CA THR A 198 -16.10 -7.99 16.16
C THR A 198 -15.87 -8.40 17.62
N GLY A 199 -14.65 -8.28 18.14
CA GLY A 199 -14.35 -8.58 19.55
C GLY A 199 -15.03 -7.62 20.51
N LEU A 200 -15.04 -6.32 20.21
CA LEU A 200 -15.73 -5.31 21.01
C LEU A 200 -17.25 -5.56 20.99
N MET A 201 -17.80 -5.82 19.80
CA MET A 201 -19.22 -6.09 19.64
C MET A 201 -19.66 -7.38 20.35
N SER A 202 -18.80 -8.42 20.32
CA SER A 202 -19.02 -9.67 21.05
C SER A 202 -19.12 -9.47 22.57
N ARG A 203 -18.36 -8.51 23.12
CA ARG A 203 -18.38 -8.15 24.54
C ARG A 203 -19.62 -7.36 24.93
N ILE A 204 -20.07 -6.45 24.05
CA ILE A 204 -21.24 -5.59 24.30
C ILE A 204 -22.52 -6.41 24.21
N TRP A 205 -22.61 -7.30 23.22
CA TRP A 205 -23.79 -8.13 23.02
C TRP A 205 -23.67 -9.42 23.84
N LYS A 206 -24.27 -9.43 25.04
CA LYS A 206 -24.32 -10.62 25.90
C LYS A 206 -25.02 -11.78 25.19
N PRO A 207 -24.55 -13.03 25.35
CA PRO A 207 -25.29 -14.20 24.89
C PRO A 207 -26.66 -14.21 25.58
N ALA A 208 -27.72 -14.31 24.79
CA ALA A 208 -29.07 -14.62 25.26
C ALA A 208 -29.13 -16.08 25.68
#